data_AF-A0A9X1UBM4-F1
#
_entry.id   AF-A0A9X1UBM4-F1
#
_cell.length_a   1.000
_cell.length_b   1.000
_cell.length_c   1.000
_cell.angle_alpha   90.00
_cell.angle_beta   90.00
_cell.angle_gamma   90.00
#
_symmetry.space_group_name_H-M   'P 1'
#
loop_
_entity.id
_entity.type
_entity.pdbx_description
1 polymer ?
#
loop_
_entity_poly.entity_id
_entity_poly.type
_entity_poly.pdbx_seq_one_letter_code
_entity_poly.pdbx_strand_id
1 'polypeptide(L)' 'MKQKMDSPCVAAHSRGMKTYFTPRLLEVIVTPQEPALWKWHVSEANVELAHGYATSQQVAQSSGDRALFAILSVALSK' A
#
# COMPACT_ATOMS: atom_id res chain seq x y z
N MET A 1 -42.86 30.57 -39.48
CA MET A 1 -41.98 30.13 -38.37
C MET A 1 -41.16 28.95 -38.84
N LYS A 2 -39.85 29.13 -39.08
CA LYS A 2 -38.93 28.05 -39.46
C LYS A 2 -38.31 27.46 -38.19
N GLN A 3 -38.52 26.17 -37.95
CA GLN A 3 -37.78 25.39 -36.96
C GLN A 3 -36.31 25.32 -37.41
N LYS A 4 -35.39 25.73 -36.54
CA LYS A 4 -33.94 25.61 -36.74
C LYS A 4 -33.48 24.45 -35.87
N MET A 5 -33.11 23.36 -36.52
CA MET A 5 -32.37 22.25 -35.94
C MET A 5 -30.90 22.57 -36.10
N ASP A 6 -30.19 22.81 -35.00
CA ASP A 6 -28.74 23.01 -35.01
C ASP A 6 -28.07 22.15 -33.93
N SER A 7 -27.28 21.21 -34.44
CA SER A 7 -26.08 20.58 -33.92
C SER A 7 -26.10 19.83 -32.58
N PRO A 8 -25.69 18.54 -32.57
CA PRO A 8 -25.30 17.88 -31.34
C PRO A 8 -24.02 18.52 -30.80
N CYS A 9 -24.09 19.06 -29.59
CA CYS A 9 -22.90 19.37 -28.80
C CYS A 9 -22.17 18.05 -28.56
N VAL A 10 -21.13 17.79 -29.36
CA VAL A 10 -20.23 16.66 -29.16
C VAL A 10 -19.57 16.88 -27.80
N ALA A 11 -20.05 16.14 -26.81
CA ALA A 11 -19.43 16.05 -25.51
C ALA A 11 -17.99 15.60 -25.71
N ALA A 12 -17.07 16.56 -25.67
CA ALA A 12 -15.64 16.32 -25.56
C ALA A 12 -15.39 15.69 -24.19
N HIS A 13 -15.59 14.37 -24.12
CA HIS A 13 -15.22 13.54 -23.00
C HIS A 13 -13.70 13.66 -22.87
N SER A 14 -13.25 14.46 -21.91
CA SER A 14 -11.87 14.49 -21.43
C SER A 14 -11.54 13.10 -20.90
N ARG A 15 -11.10 12.23 -21.81
CA ARG A 15 -10.63 10.87 -21.54
C ARG A 15 -9.20 10.96 -20.98
N GLY A 16 -9.01 11.78 -19.95
CA GLY A 16 -7.86 11.67 -19.07
C GLY A 16 -8.13 10.45 -18.20
N MET A 17 -7.36 9.38 -18.40
CA MET A 17 -7.40 8.21 -17.53
C MET A 17 -7.20 8.70 -16.10
N LYS A 18 -8.26 8.69 -15.28
CA LYS A 18 -8.12 8.82 -13.83
C LYS A 18 -7.37 7.56 -13.40
N THR A 19 -6.05 7.65 -13.28
CA THR A 19 -5.26 6.66 -12.56
C THR A 19 -5.72 6.78 -11.11
N TYR A 20 -6.62 5.89 -10.71
CA TYR A 20 -6.98 5.76 -9.30
C TYR A 20 -5.71 5.33 -8.58
N PHE A 21 -5.17 6.21 -7.73
CA PHE A 21 -4.12 5.84 -6.82
C PHE A 21 -4.72 4.84 -5.83
N THR A 22 -4.43 3.56 -6.01
CA THR A 22 -4.73 2.56 -4.99
C THR A 22 -3.54 2.56 -4.03
N PRO A 23 -3.69 3.08 -2.80
CA PRO A 23 -2.61 3.08 -1.83
C PRO A 23 -2.15 1.63 -1.58
N ARG A 24 -0.83 1.42 -1.58
CA ARG A 24 -0.21 0.16 -1.14
C ARG A 24 -0.34 0.09 0.38
N LEU A 25 -1.20 -0.80 0.88
CA LEU A 25 -1.33 -1.05 2.31
C LEU A 25 -0.29 -2.07 2.73
N LEU A 26 0.69 -1.61 3.51
CA LEU A 26 1.73 -2.43 4.11
C LEU A 26 1.47 -2.54 5.61
N GLU A 27 1.58 -3.75 6.13
CA GLU A 27 1.28 -4.05 7.53
C GLU A 27 2.44 -4.77 8.20
N VAL A 28 2.72 -4.41 9.46
CA VAL A 28 3.66 -5.13 10.33
C VAL A 28 2.84 -6.05 11.23
N ILE A 29 3.12 -7.35 11.17
CA ILE A 29 2.43 -8.36 11.98
C ILE A 29 3.46 -9.00 12.91
N VAL A 30 3.18 -8.97 14.21
CA VAL A 30 4.01 -9.56 15.27
C VAL A 30 3.27 -10.73 15.90
N THR A 31 3.89 -11.91 15.89
CA THR A 31 3.30 -13.15 16.40
C THR A 31 4.24 -13.81 17.43
N PRO A 32 3.74 -14.21 18.60
CA PRO A 32 4.51 -15.04 19.52
C PRO A 32 4.72 -16.43 18.90
N GLN A 33 5.95 -16.93 18.93
CA GLN A 33 6.32 -18.28 18.47
C GLN A 33 6.64 -19.18 19.66
N GLU A 34 7.42 -18.67 20.60
CA GLU A 34 7.79 -19.33 21.86
C GLU A 34 7.83 -18.28 22.98
N PRO A 35 7.90 -18.66 24.27
CA PRO A 35 7.86 -17.71 25.39
C PRO A 35 8.88 -16.56 25.30
N ALA A 36 10.03 -16.78 24.66
CA ALA A 36 11.07 -15.78 24.43
C ALA A 36 11.40 -15.57 22.94
N LEU A 37 10.48 -15.93 22.03
CA LEU A 37 10.69 -15.79 20.58
C LEU A 37 9.46 -15.23 19.89
N TRP A 38 9.65 -14.13 19.17
CA TRP A 38 8.62 -13.41 18.44
C TRP A 38 9.00 -13.30 16.97
N LYS A 39 8.12 -13.76 16.08
CA LYS A 39 8.26 -13.51 14.64
C LYS A 39 7.58 -12.20 14.30
N TRP A 40 8.28 -11.32 13.60
CA TRP A 40 7.66 -10.18 12.91
C TRP A 40 7.74 -10.40 11.40
N HIS A 41 6.77 -9.88 10.66
CA HIS A 41 6.85 -9.79 9.22
C HIS A 41 6.12 -8.56 8.67
N VAL A 42 6.58 -8.06 7.54
CA VAL A 42 5.91 -7.02 6.75
C VAL A 42 5.17 -7.71 5.62
N SER A 43 3.89 -7.41 5.45
CA SER A 43 3.09 -7.93 4.36
C SER A 43 2.43 -6.83 3.53
N GLU A 44 2.21 -7.13 2.26
CA GLU A 44 1.34 -6.36 1.37
C GLU A 44 0.30 -7.30 0.76
N ALA A 45 -0.99 -7.03 0.97
CA ALA A 45 -2.07 -7.86 0.43
C ALA A 45 -1.88 -9.38 0.72
N ASN A 46 -1.43 -9.71 1.93
CA ASN A 46 -1.07 -11.07 2.40
C ASN A 46 0.20 -11.68 1.78
N VAL A 47 0.97 -10.94 0.98
CA VAL A 47 2.28 -11.36 0.50
C VAL A 47 3.34 -10.91 1.51
N GLU A 48 4.08 -11.87 2.07
CA GLU A 48 5.20 -11.58 2.97
C GLU A 48 6.36 -10.97 2.18
N LEU A 49 6.76 -9.74 2.56
CA LEU A 49 7.85 -9.01 1.89
C LEU A 49 9.16 -9.09 2.66
N ALA A 50 9.09 -9.15 3.99
CA ALA A 50 10.23 -9.24 4.89
C ALA A 50 9.79 -9.90 6.19
N HIS A 51 10.70 -10.59 6.88
CA HIS A 51 10.46 -11.15 8.20
C HIS A 51 11.73 -11.17 9.05
N GLY A 52 11.54 -11.42 10.33
CA GLY A 52 12.62 -11.70 11.26
C GLY A 52 12.11 -12.18 12.60
N TYR A 53 13.04 -12.36 13.53
CA TYR A 53 12.77 -12.85 14.87
C TYR A 53 13.38 -11.92 15.92
N ALA A 54 12.75 -11.84 17.08
CA ALA A 54 13.25 -11.10 18.22
C ALA A 54 12.90 -11.80 19.54
N THR A 55 13.62 -11.44 20.60
CA THR A 55 13.45 -12.04 21.94
C THR A 55 12.30 -11.43 22.75
N SER A 56 11.71 -10.33 22.26
CA SER A 56 10.55 -9.71 22.89
C SER A 56 9.62 -9.10 21.85
N GLN A 57 8.34 -8.97 22.21
CA GLN A 57 7.33 -8.33 21.36
C GLN A 57 7.73 -6.92 20.95
N GLN A 58 8.27 -6.14 21.89
CA GLN A 58 8.61 -4.74 21.66
C GLN A 58 9.80 -4.58 20.69
N VAL A 59 10.79 -5.49 20.76
CA VAL A 59 11.90 -5.53 19.80
C VAL A 59 11.42 -6.03 18.44
N ALA A 60 10.51 -7.01 18.40
CA ALA A 60 9.90 -7.49 17.17
C ALA A 60 9.14 -6.37 16.44
N GLN A 61 8.32 -5.61 17.16
CA GLN A 61 7.60 -4.46 16.62
C GLN A 61 8.56 -3.40 16.06
N SER A 62 9.54 -2.97 16.87
CA SER A 62 10.53 -1.96 16.46
C SER A 62 11.32 -2.40 15.22
N SER A 63 11.62 -3.69 15.10
CA SER A 63 12.32 -4.26 13.94
C SER A 63 11.44 -4.29 12.70
N GLY A 64 10.18 -4.71 12.84
CA GLY A 64 9.19 -4.68 11.77
C GLY A 64 8.90 -3.26 11.26
N ASP A 65 8.75 -2.29 12.16
CA ASP A 65 8.53 -0.88 11.81
C ASP A 65 9.72 -0.30 11.04
N ARG A 66 10.95 -0.64 11.44
CA ARG A 66 12.17 -0.26 10.72
C ARG A 66 12.22 -0.88 9.32
N ALA A 67 11.85 -2.14 9.19
CA ALA A 67 11.80 -2.81 7.89
C ALA A 67 10.72 -2.18 6.99
N LEU A 68 9.53 -1.91 7.53
CA LEU A 68 8.47 -1.20 6.83
C LEU A 68 8.93 0.17 6.33
N PHE A 69 9.57 0.96 7.20
CA PHE A 69 10.10 2.27 6.85
C PHE A 69 11.13 2.20 5.71
N ALA A 70 12.04 1.21 5.75
CA ALA A 70 13.02 1.00 4.68
C ALA A 70 12.35 0.67 3.34
N ILE A 71 11.34 -0.22 3.34
CA ILE A 71 10.57 -0.59 2.14
C ILE A 71 9.88 0.64 1.53
N LEU A 72 9.24 1.45 2.37
CA LEU A 72 8.58 2.69 1.94
C LEU A 72 9.58 3.71 1.38
N SER A 73 10.74 3.87 2.01
CA SER A 73 11.77 4.82 1.60
C SER A 73 12.37 4.48 0.22
N VAL A 74 12.55 3.19 -0.08
CA VAL A 74 13.01 2.74 -1.40
C VAL A 74 11.91 2.91 -2.46
N ALA A 75 10.65 2.65 -2.10
CA ALA A 75 9.52 2.76 -3.02
C ALA A 75 9.19 4.21 -3.41
N LEU A 76 9.45 5.18 -2.52
CA LEU A 76 9.20 6.62 -2.73
C LEU A 76 10.30 7.34 -3.53
N SER A 77 11.43 6.69 -3.80
CA SER A 77 12.57 7.29 -4.52
C SER A 77 12.51 7.12 -6.05
N LYS A 78 11.32 6.82 -6.61
CA LYS A 78 11.11 6.59 -8.05
C LYS A 78 10.22 7.64 -8.69
#